data_AF-A0AAU9W1E9-F1
#
_entry.id   AF-A0AAU9W1E9-F1
#
_cell.length_a   1.000
_cell.length_b   1.000
_cell.length_c   1.000
_cell.angle_alpha   90.00
_cell.angle_beta   90.00
_cell.angle_gamma   90.00
#
_symmetry.space_group_name_H-M   'P 1'
#
loop_
_entity.id
_entity.type
_entity.pdbx_description
1 polymer ?
#
loop_
_entity_poly.entity_id
_entity_poly.type
_entity_poly.pdbx_seq_one_letter_code
_entity_poly.pdbx_strand_id
1 'polypeptide(L)'
;MTSTRVISLSILNGLLGVFGTVLNTTVVFVIFKNKDLRKGLNLFILSLSLADLLSNVLAQPIYIYLLAHGTESDLHNLIKAFHFFAFVSLHASTNNLAAITLYRLRALSRLFRHLILISRKQTWCAIVTVWSAAITMAVFFDIEPGKSAAPYIHLLVILAWIGSYAGIYGLVRQHKQRISSKEGMVSCPFMMANLKYESEAAKTSAILVGTSVICFFPDVVYELLGVAEKTRLQWAYTLLFANAVINPCVFVCRSQQFRRAFRKTCRCV
;
A
#
# COMPACT_ATOMS: atom_id res chain seq x y z
N MET A 1 7.09 -36.95 0.59
CA MET A 1 5.67 -36.59 0.78
C MET A 1 5.59 -35.10 1.07
N THR A 2 4.96 -34.32 0.20
CA THR A 2 4.69 -32.89 0.47
C THR A 2 3.72 -32.78 1.64
N SER A 3 4.10 -32.04 2.68
CA SER A 3 3.27 -31.84 3.88
C SER A 3 1.95 -31.15 3.50
N THR A 4 0.82 -31.57 4.08
CA THR A 4 -0.51 -30.94 3.91
C THR A 4 -0.45 -29.41 4.03
N ARG A 5 0.41 -28.92 4.93
CA ARG A 5 0.68 -27.48 5.11
C ARG A 5 1.17 -26.79 3.85
N VAL A 6 2.15 -27.40 3.16
CA VAL A 6 2.74 -26.84 1.93
C VAL A 6 1.67 -26.74 0.85
N ILE A 7 0.82 -27.76 0.73
CA ILE A 7 -0.29 -27.77 -0.22
C ILE A 7 -1.27 -26.64 0.11
N SER A 8 -1.72 -26.52 1.37
CA SER A 8 -2.65 -25.48 1.80
C SER A 8 -2.10 -24.06 1.56
N LEU A 9 -0.84 -23.80 1.93
CA LEU A 9 -0.21 -22.50 1.70
C LEU A 9 -0.03 -22.21 0.21
N SER A 10 0.31 -23.21 -0.60
CA SER A 10 0.46 -23.06 -2.05
C SER A 10 -0.87 -22.70 -2.71
N ILE A 11 -1.96 -23.38 -2.34
CA ILE A 11 -3.30 -23.07 -2.84
C ILE A 11 -3.71 -21.66 -2.42
N LEU A 12 -3.53 -21.30 -1.14
CA LEU A 12 -3.90 -19.98 -0.63
C LEU A 12 -3.14 -18.86 -1.35
N ASN A 13 -1.82 -18.97 -1.47
CA ASN A 13 -1.02 -17.98 -2.19
C ASN A 13 -1.35 -17.94 -3.68
N GLY A 14 -1.64 -19.10 -4.31
CA GLY A 14 -2.08 -19.14 -5.70
C GLY A 14 -3.39 -18.37 -5.91
N LEU A 15 -4.37 -18.56 -5.03
CA LEU A 15 -5.64 -17.83 -5.06
C LEU A 15 -5.45 -16.33 -4.83
N LEU A 16 -4.64 -15.95 -3.84
CA LEU A 16 -4.30 -14.56 -3.56
C LEU A 16 -3.61 -13.91 -4.77
N GLY A 17 -2.66 -14.60 -5.41
CA GLY A 17 -1.91 -14.09 -6.56
C GLY A 17 -2.78 -13.87 -7.78
N VAL A 18 -3.66 -14.84 -8.11
CA VAL A 18 -4.61 -14.70 -9.22
C VAL A 18 -5.59 -13.56 -8.97
N PHE A 19 -6.23 -13.54 -7.80
CA PHE A 19 -7.23 -12.53 -7.47
C PHE A 19 -6.61 -11.13 -7.36
N GLY A 20 -5.45 -11.02 -6.71
CA GLY A 20 -4.65 -9.80 -6.63
C GLY A 20 -4.22 -9.27 -7.99
N THR A 21 -3.82 -10.16 -8.90
CA THR A 21 -3.45 -9.80 -10.28
C THR A 21 -4.65 -9.23 -11.04
N VAL A 22 -5.81 -9.88 -10.97
CA VAL A 22 -7.04 -9.42 -11.65
C VAL A 22 -7.47 -8.05 -11.11
N LEU A 23 -7.50 -7.87 -9.79
CA LEU A 23 -7.91 -6.62 -9.16
C LEU A 23 -6.96 -5.47 -9.48
N ASN A 24 -5.66 -5.66 -9.30
CA ASN A 24 -4.68 -4.60 -9.55
C ASN A 24 -4.58 -4.26 -11.04
N THR A 25 -4.67 -5.25 -11.93
CA THR A 25 -4.74 -5.01 -13.39
C THR A 25 -5.99 -4.21 -13.74
N THR A 26 -7.13 -4.50 -13.12
CA THR A 26 -8.36 -3.72 -13.31
C THR A 26 -8.20 -2.28 -12.85
N VAL A 27 -7.59 -2.03 -11.68
CA VAL A 27 -7.30 -0.68 -11.18
C VAL A 27 -6.42 0.09 -12.17
N VAL A 28 -5.33 -0.53 -12.59
CA VAL A 28 -4.39 0.01 -13.59
C VAL A 28 -5.14 0.36 -14.88
N PHE A 29 -5.89 -0.59 -15.44
CA PHE A 29 -6.64 -0.42 -16.68
C PHE A 29 -7.66 0.72 -16.61
N VAL A 30 -8.45 0.81 -15.54
CA VAL A 30 -9.46 1.86 -15.36
C VAL A 30 -8.82 3.24 -15.27
N ILE A 31 -7.73 3.39 -14.51
CA ILE A 31 -7.00 4.66 -14.42
C ILE A 31 -6.44 5.03 -15.80
N PHE A 32 -5.85 4.07 -16.51
CA PHE A 32 -5.35 4.30 -17.86
C PHE A 32 -6.46 4.60 -18.86
N LYS A 33 -7.67 4.05 -18.77
CA LYS A 33 -8.75 4.40 -19.71
C LYS A 33 -9.40 5.76 -19.42
N ASN A 34 -9.36 6.24 -18.18
CA ASN A 34 -10.05 7.48 -17.79
C ASN A 34 -9.05 8.62 -17.54
N LYS A 35 -8.93 9.56 -18.51
CA LYS A 35 -8.00 10.72 -18.43
C LYS A 35 -8.17 11.53 -17.14
N ASP A 36 -9.39 11.66 -16.63
CA ASP A 36 -9.70 12.37 -15.39
C ASP A 36 -9.11 11.72 -14.13
N LEU A 37 -8.83 10.42 -14.18
CA LEU A 37 -8.18 9.71 -13.07
C LEU A 37 -6.65 9.83 -13.14
N ARG A 38 -6.04 10.29 -14.24
CA ARG A 38 -4.57 10.27 -14.40
C ARG A 38 -3.87 11.48 -13.74
N LYS A 39 -4.29 11.85 -12.52
CA LYS A 39 -3.80 13.03 -11.79
C LYS A 39 -3.92 12.87 -10.28
N GLY A 40 -3.09 13.61 -9.54
CA GLY A 40 -3.11 13.69 -8.08
C GLY A 40 -2.93 12.33 -7.40
N LEU A 41 -3.75 12.07 -6.38
CA LEU A 41 -3.74 10.83 -5.60
C LEU A 41 -3.80 9.55 -6.47
N ASN A 42 -4.59 9.55 -7.53
CA ASN A 42 -4.82 8.35 -8.34
C ASN A 42 -3.53 7.86 -9.02
N LEU A 43 -2.51 8.70 -9.21
CA LEU A 43 -1.20 8.26 -9.70
C LEU A 43 -0.41 7.47 -8.64
N PHE A 44 -0.56 7.81 -7.35
CA PHE A 44 0.00 6.99 -6.28
C PHE A 44 -0.74 5.66 -6.15
N ILE A 45 -2.05 5.63 -6.40
CA ILE A 45 -2.83 4.39 -6.42
C ILE A 45 -2.42 3.51 -7.60
N LEU A 46 -2.18 4.10 -8.77
CA LEU A 46 -1.60 3.40 -9.92
C LEU A 46 -0.24 2.79 -9.56
N SER A 47 0.65 3.58 -8.94
CA SER A 47 1.98 3.13 -8.50
C SER A 47 1.90 2.02 -7.43
N LEU A 48 0.96 2.13 -6.48
CA LEU A 48 0.67 1.09 -5.49
C LEU A 48 0.23 -0.22 -6.16
N SER A 49 -0.71 -0.15 -7.11
CA SER A 49 -1.15 -1.33 -7.85
C SER A 49 -0.05 -1.98 -8.69
N LEU A 50 0.93 -1.20 -9.18
CA LEU A 50 2.10 -1.77 -9.86
C LEU A 50 3.05 -2.49 -8.89
N ALA A 51 3.24 -1.97 -7.67
CA ALA A 51 3.99 -2.66 -6.63
C ALA A 51 3.29 -3.97 -6.20
N ASP A 52 1.97 -3.93 -6.06
CA ASP A 52 1.16 -5.11 -5.73
C ASP A 52 1.15 -6.14 -6.89
N LEU A 53 1.19 -5.71 -8.17
CA LEU A 53 1.38 -6.62 -9.30
C LEU A 53 2.75 -7.28 -9.30
N LEU A 54 3.80 -6.57 -8.89
CA LEU A 54 5.14 -7.13 -8.78
C LEU A 54 5.17 -8.29 -7.77
N SER A 55 4.49 -8.16 -6.63
CA SER A 55 4.39 -9.24 -5.65
C SER A 55 3.52 -10.40 -6.14
N ASN A 56 2.38 -10.11 -6.76
CA ASN A 56 1.43 -11.12 -7.24
C ASN A 56 1.97 -11.95 -8.42
N VAL A 57 2.70 -11.33 -9.35
CA VAL A 57 3.15 -11.96 -10.61
C VAL A 57 4.55 -12.54 -10.51
N LEU A 58 5.45 -11.97 -9.69
CA LEU A 58 6.83 -12.46 -9.53
C LEU A 58 7.06 -13.12 -8.18
N ALA A 59 6.86 -12.41 -7.07
CA ALA A 59 7.26 -12.91 -5.76
C ALA A 59 6.43 -14.13 -5.31
N GLN A 60 5.10 -14.11 -5.47
CA GLN A 60 4.22 -15.20 -5.04
C GLN A 60 4.42 -16.51 -5.81
N PRO A 61 4.51 -16.53 -7.16
CA PRO A 61 4.79 -17.77 -7.88
C PRO A 61 6.13 -18.40 -7.49
N ILE A 62 7.17 -17.56 -7.32
CA ILE A 62 8.47 -18.03 -6.85
C ILE A 62 8.34 -18.59 -5.43
N TYR A 63 7.62 -17.91 -4.54
CA TYR A 63 7.38 -18.39 -3.18
C TYR A 63 6.68 -19.76 -3.14
N ILE A 64 5.64 -19.96 -3.95
CA ILE A 64 4.92 -21.23 -4.06
C ILE A 64 5.87 -22.34 -4.55
N TYR A 65 6.73 -22.04 -5.53
CA TYR A 65 7.73 -22.99 -6.01
C TYR A 65 8.72 -23.38 -4.89
N LEU A 66 9.24 -22.39 -4.14
CA LEU A 66 10.14 -22.58 -3.00
C LEU A 66 9.48 -23.34 -1.85
N LEU A 67 8.17 -23.15 -1.63
CA LEU A 67 7.41 -23.92 -0.64
C LEU A 67 7.36 -25.41 -0.99
N ALA A 68 7.22 -25.75 -2.28
CA ALA A 68 7.09 -27.12 -2.75
C ALA A 68 8.44 -27.86 -2.83
N HIS A 69 9.51 -27.18 -3.23
CA HIS A 69 10.83 -27.79 -3.49
C HIS A 69 11.86 -27.54 -2.38
N GLY A 70 11.52 -26.72 -1.38
CA GLY A 70 12.44 -26.35 -0.32
C GLY A 70 13.49 -25.34 -0.78
N THR A 71 14.57 -25.24 0.00
CA THR A 71 15.64 -24.25 -0.17
C THR A 71 16.98 -24.98 -0.32
N GLU A 72 17.06 -25.86 -1.32
CA GLU A 72 18.29 -26.59 -1.64
C GLU A 72 19.32 -25.66 -2.34
N SER A 73 20.59 -26.07 -2.32
CA SER A 73 21.71 -25.27 -2.87
C SER A 73 21.52 -24.87 -4.31
N ASP A 74 20.90 -25.74 -5.11
CA ASP A 74 20.71 -25.56 -6.55
C ASP A 74 19.70 -24.44 -6.86
N LEU A 75 18.94 -23.99 -5.85
CA LEU A 75 17.90 -22.97 -5.96
C LEU A 75 18.34 -21.58 -5.48
N HIS A 76 19.63 -21.39 -5.20
CA HIS A 76 20.19 -20.15 -4.64
C HIS A 76 19.81 -18.88 -5.43
N ASN A 77 19.92 -18.93 -6.76
CA ASN A 77 19.59 -17.79 -7.61
C ASN A 77 18.09 -17.44 -7.54
N LEU A 78 17.23 -18.46 -7.42
CA LEU A 78 15.79 -18.25 -7.30
C LEU A 78 15.41 -17.70 -5.92
N ILE A 79 16.07 -18.13 -4.85
CA ILE A 79 15.91 -17.56 -3.50
C ILE A 79 16.30 -16.09 -3.48
N LYS A 80 17.43 -15.73 -4.11
CA LYS A 80 17.84 -14.32 -4.25
C LYS A 80 16.82 -13.50 -5.06
N ALA A 81 16.33 -14.04 -6.16
CA ALA A 81 15.29 -13.39 -6.96
C ALA A 81 14.01 -13.19 -6.15
N PHE A 82 13.61 -14.20 -5.36
CA PHE A 82 12.47 -14.13 -4.46
C PHE A 82 12.62 -12.98 -3.46
N HIS A 83 13.71 -12.95 -2.68
CA HIS A 83 13.94 -11.88 -1.70
C HIS A 83 13.95 -10.50 -2.37
N PHE A 84 14.62 -10.36 -3.51
CA PHE A 84 14.66 -9.10 -4.24
C PHE A 84 13.27 -8.62 -4.64
N PHE A 85 12.47 -9.45 -5.33
CA PHE A 85 11.14 -9.04 -5.76
C PHE A 85 10.16 -8.87 -4.59
N ALA A 86 10.25 -9.72 -3.57
CA ALA A 86 9.44 -9.60 -2.36
C ALA A 86 9.73 -8.29 -1.64
N PHE A 87 11.00 -7.96 -1.38
CA PHE A 87 11.37 -6.73 -0.67
C PHE A 87 11.10 -5.48 -1.50
N VAL A 88 11.43 -5.47 -2.80
CA VAL A 88 11.12 -4.31 -3.67
C VAL A 88 9.62 -4.05 -3.70
N SER A 89 8.78 -5.08 -3.91
CA SER A 89 7.33 -4.91 -3.94
C SER A 89 6.77 -4.46 -2.58
N LEU A 90 7.27 -5.04 -1.49
CA LEU A 90 6.93 -4.69 -0.11
C LEU A 90 7.20 -3.21 0.17
N HIS A 91 8.45 -2.76 -0.01
CA HIS A 91 8.85 -1.39 0.27
C HIS A 91 8.23 -0.39 -0.71
N ALA A 92 8.03 -0.77 -1.98
CA ALA A 92 7.32 0.10 -2.93
C ALA A 92 5.86 0.29 -2.48
N SER A 93 5.19 -0.76 -2.02
CA SER A 93 3.81 -0.69 -1.52
C SER A 93 3.71 0.21 -0.27
N THR A 94 4.59 0.02 0.72
CA THR A 94 4.61 0.86 1.95
C THR A 94 4.99 2.31 1.65
N ASN A 95 5.99 2.57 0.80
CA ASN A 95 6.40 3.91 0.43
C ASN A 95 5.29 4.65 -0.36
N ASN A 96 4.53 3.95 -1.20
CA ASN A 96 3.34 4.53 -1.84
C ASN A 96 2.26 4.91 -0.82
N LEU A 97 1.99 4.07 0.19
CA LEU A 97 1.05 4.40 1.27
C LEU A 97 1.52 5.59 2.12
N ALA A 98 2.82 5.70 2.39
CA ALA A 98 3.40 6.87 3.03
C ALA A 98 3.21 8.13 2.17
N ALA A 99 3.47 8.04 0.86
CA ALA A 99 3.26 9.15 -0.06
C ALA A 99 1.77 9.57 -0.15
N ILE A 100 0.84 8.61 -0.16
CA ILE A 100 -0.61 8.87 -0.06
C ILE A 100 -0.92 9.60 1.24
N THR A 101 -0.36 9.18 2.37
CA THR A 101 -0.59 9.78 3.67
C THR A 101 -0.07 11.23 3.73
N LEU A 102 1.12 11.48 3.18
CA LEU A 102 1.67 12.84 3.03
C LEU A 102 0.82 13.71 2.10
N TYR A 103 0.31 13.14 1.01
CA TYR A 103 -0.64 13.82 0.13
C TYR A 103 -1.89 14.26 0.91
N ARG A 104 -2.44 13.38 1.76
CA ARG A 104 -3.60 13.69 2.61
C ARG A 104 -3.32 14.77 3.64
N LEU A 105 -2.20 14.68 4.34
CA LEU A 105 -1.78 15.70 5.29
C LEU A 105 -1.68 17.07 4.60
N ARG A 106 -1.02 17.14 3.44
CA ARG A 106 -0.91 18.40 2.68
C ARG A 106 -2.27 18.94 2.22
N ALA A 107 -3.15 18.07 1.71
CA ALA A 107 -4.49 18.45 1.27
C ALA A 107 -5.34 19.00 2.44
N LEU A 108 -5.31 18.34 3.60
CA LEU A 108 -6.06 18.76 4.79
C LEU A 108 -5.47 20.01 5.43
N SER A 109 -4.15 20.10 5.65
CA SER A 109 -3.51 21.28 6.24
C SER A 109 -3.68 22.56 5.42
N ARG A 110 -4.05 22.45 4.14
CA ARG A 110 -4.25 23.59 3.23
C ARG A 110 -5.67 23.64 2.65
N LEU A 111 -6.64 22.97 3.28
CA LEU A 111 -8.02 22.83 2.81
C LEU A 111 -8.71 24.16 2.39
N PHE A 112 -8.29 25.30 2.97
CA PHE A 112 -8.84 26.64 2.70
C PHE A 112 -7.83 27.65 2.13
N ARG A 113 -6.60 27.24 1.83
CA ARG A 113 -5.66 28.07 1.07
C ARG A 113 -5.80 27.66 -0.40
N HIS A 114 -6.36 28.56 -1.21
CA HIS A 114 -6.68 28.33 -2.61
C HIS A 114 -5.54 27.57 -3.34
N LEU A 115 -5.87 26.34 -3.75
CA LEU A 115 -5.31 25.57 -4.88
C LEU A 115 -3.78 25.60 -5.07
N ILE A 116 -3.06 24.80 -4.27
CA ILE A 116 -1.88 24.10 -4.80
C ILE A 116 -2.19 22.61 -4.79
N LEU A 117 -2.80 22.14 -5.88
CA LEU A 117 -2.77 20.72 -6.20
C LEU A 117 -1.32 20.36 -6.48
N ILE A 118 -0.81 19.31 -5.84
CA ILE A 118 0.50 18.74 -6.19
C ILE A 118 0.50 18.52 -7.69
N SER A 119 1.42 19.20 -8.39
CA SER A 119 1.47 19.15 -9.84
C SER A 119 1.78 17.74 -10.31
N ARG A 120 1.36 17.40 -11.52
CA ARG A 120 1.63 16.08 -12.11
C ARG A 120 3.14 15.78 -12.15
N LYS A 121 3.99 16.78 -12.41
CA LYS A 121 5.45 16.64 -12.38
C LYS A 121 5.94 16.26 -10.98
N GLN A 122 5.50 16.97 -9.94
CA GLN A 122 5.85 16.65 -8.56
C GLN A 122 5.37 15.26 -8.13
N THR A 123 4.18 14.83 -8.58
CA THR A 123 3.69 13.47 -8.31
C THR A 123 4.58 12.41 -8.95
N TRP A 124 5.00 12.61 -10.20
CA TRP A 124 5.94 11.69 -10.85
C TRP A 124 7.30 11.66 -10.18
N CYS A 125 7.86 12.82 -9.79
CA CYS A 125 9.09 12.86 -9.01
C CYS A 125 8.95 12.05 -7.71
N ALA A 126 7.84 12.22 -6.98
CA ALA A 126 7.57 11.46 -5.77
C ALA A 126 7.46 9.94 -6.04
N ILE A 127 6.83 9.52 -7.14
CA ILE A 127 6.77 8.10 -7.53
C ILE A 127 8.17 7.57 -7.83
N VAL A 128 8.99 8.29 -8.60
CA VAL A 128 10.39 7.88 -8.87
C VAL A 128 11.16 7.71 -7.55
N THR A 129 11.03 8.66 -6.62
CA THR A 129 11.64 8.55 -5.29
C THR A 129 11.13 7.34 -4.49
N VAL A 130 9.84 7.03 -4.57
CA VAL A 130 9.23 5.85 -3.92
C VAL A 130 9.89 4.56 -4.43
N TRP A 131 10.05 4.41 -5.74
CA TRP A 131 10.64 3.21 -6.34
C TRP A 131 12.15 3.12 -6.12
N SER A 132 12.88 4.24 -6.24
CA SER A 132 14.31 4.25 -5.95
C SER A 132 14.58 3.89 -4.49
N ALA A 133 13.81 4.46 -3.55
CA ALA A 133 13.93 4.13 -2.13
C ALA A 133 13.59 2.66 -1.86
N ALA A 134 12.57 2.10 -2.53
CA ALA A 134 12.20 0.71 -2.37
C ALA A 134 13.31 -0.25 -2.83
N ILE A 135 13.96 0.04 -3.96
CA ILE A 135 15.08 -0.77 -4.46
C ILE A 135 16.28 -0.67 -3.51
N THR A 136 16.61 0.54 -3.04
CA THR A 136 17.70 0.73 -2.07
C THR A 136 17.42 -0.03 -0.76
N MET A 137 16.19 0.07 -0.24
CA MET A 137 15.78 -0.65 0.97
C MET A 137 15.85 -2.17 0.78
N ALA A 138 15.41 -2.69 -0.36
CA ALA A 138 15.46 -4.11 -0.66
C ALA A 138 16.88 -4.67 -0.62
N VAL A 139 17.85 -3.94 -1.19
CA VAL A 139 19.27 -4.35 -1.14
C VAL A 139 19.83 -4.19 0.28
N PHE A 140 19.53 -3.07 0.94
CA PHE A 140 20.06 -2.77 2.27
C PHE A 140 19.59 -3.77 3.34
N PHE A 141 18.31 -4.14 3.33
CA PHE A 141 17.74 -5.06 4.33
C PHE A 141 18.04 -6.54 4.05
N ASP A 142 18.55 -6.90 2.87
CA ASP A 142 19.01 -8.25 2.56
C ASP A 142 20.47 -8.52 3.02
N ILE A 143 21.22 -7.48 3.42
CA ILE A 143 22.62 -7.56 3.86
C ILE A 143 22.83 -6.99 5.27
N GLU A 144 23.90 -7.41 5.96
CA GLU A 144 24.31 -6.77 7.21
C GLU A 144 24.99 -5.42 6.96
N PRO A 145 24.79 -4.40 7.81
CA PRO A 145 24.04 -4.41 9.07
C PRO A 145 22.53 -4.15 8.91
N GLY A 146 22.06 -3.94 7.69
CA GLY A 146 20.67 -3.54 7.42
C GLY A 146 19.66 -4.57 7.87
N LYS A 147 19.92 -5.86 7.63
CA LYS A 147 19.09 -6.98 8.08
C LYS A 147 18.86 -6.95 9.59
N SER A 148 19.90 -6.74 10.40
CA SER A 148 19.78 -6.60 11.85
C SER A 148 19.02 -5.33 12.28
N ALA A 149 19.06 -4.27 11.47
CA ALA A 149 18.36 -3.02 11.75
C ALA A 149 16.88 -3.00 11.28
N ALA A 150 16.50 -3.90 10.38
CA ALA A 150 15.18 -3.96 9.74
C ALA A 150 14.00 -3.91 10.72
N PRO A 151 13.91 -4.77 11.75
CA PRO A 151 12.74 -4.78 12.63
C PRO A 151 12.53 -3.45 13.37
N TYR A 152 13.61 -2.80 13.80
CA TYR A 152 13.55 -1.52 14.49
C TYR A 152 13.11 -0.38 13.56
N ILE A 153 13.62 -0.37 12.33
CA ILE A 153 13.22 0.61 11.32
C ILE A 153 11.77 0.40 10.90
N HIS A 154 11.33 -0.84 10.70
CA HIS A 154 9.93 -1.16 10.39
C HIS A 154 8.99 -0.74 11.52
N LEU A 155 9.36 -0.98 12.77
CA LEU A 155 8.60 -0.52 13.93
C LEU A 155 8.48 1.01 13.95
N LEU A 156 9.58 1.73 13.69
CA LEU A 156 9.57 3.20 13.61
C LEU A 156 8.63 3.69 12.50
N VAL A 157 8.62 3.04 11.34
CA VAL A 157 7.70 3.38 10.24
C VAL A 157 6.24 3.17 10.64
N ILE A 158 5.92 2.07 11.33
CA ILE A 158 4.57 1.81 11.85
C ILE A 158 4.15 2.90 12.84
N LEU A 159 5.03 3.27 13.77
CA LEU A 159 4.78 4.36 14.73
C LEU A 159 4.58 5.70 14.02
N ALA A 160 5.38 6.00 13.01
CA ALA A 160 5.25 7.21 12.20
C ALA A 160 3.90 7.24 11.45
N TRP A 161 3.43 6.11 10.93
CA TRP A 161 2.09 6.00 10.35
C TRP A 161 1.00 6.29 11.39
N ILE A 162 1.05 5.66 12.56
CA ILE A 162 0.07 5.91 13.63
C ILE A 162 0.06 7.40 14.01
N GLY A 163 1.23 8.00 14.21
CA GLY A 163 1.37 9.42 14.52
C GLY A 163 0.80 10.32 13.41
N SER A 164 1.04 9.99 12.14
CA SER A 164 0.53 10.76 11.01
C SER A 164 -1.01 10.76 10.94
N TYR A 165 -1.67 9.64 11.27
CA TYR A 165 -3.13 9.55 11.30
C TYR A 165 -3.74 10.21 12.53
N ALA A 166 -3.06 10.16 13.69
CA ALA A 166 -3.43 10.99 14.83
C ALA A 166 -3.37 12.50 14.47
N GLY A 167 -2.34 12.92 13.73
CA GLY A 167 -2.22 14.27 13.18
C GLY A 167 -3.35 14.65 12.21
N ILE A 168 -3.71 13.75 11.28
CA ILE A 168 -4.87 13.92 10.38
C ILE A 168 -6.16 14.12 11.19
N TYR A 169 -6.39 13.29 12.20
CA TYR A 169 -7.56 13.40 13.06
C TYR A 169 -7.61 14.76 13.78
N GLY A 170 -6.48 15.19 14.34
CA GLY A 170 -6.33 16.51 14.96
C GLY A 170 -6.63 17.66 13.98
N LEU A 171 -6.08 17.61 12.77
CA LEU A 171 -6.34 18.60 11.71
C LEU A 171 -7.83 18.66 11.34
N VAL A 172 -8.47 17.50 11.13
CA VAL A 172 -9.91 17.45 10.81
C VAL A 172 -10.75 18.04 11.94
N ARG A 173 -10.44 17.72 13.20
CA ARG A 173 -11.12 18.29 14.38
C ARG A 173 -10.95 19.80 14.45
N GLN A 174 -9.74 20.31 14.23
CA GLN A 174 -9.45 21.74 14.20
C GLN A 174 -10.21 22.47 13.08
N HIS A 175 -10.25 21.89 11.86
CA HIS A 175 -11.03 22.46 10.76
C HIS A 175 -12.52 22.47 11.06
N LYS A 176 -13.07 21.40 11.65
CA LYS A 176 -14.49 21.32 12.03
C LYS A 176 -14.85 22.42 13.04
N GLN A 177 -14.01 22.63 14.07
CA GLN A 177 -14.21 23.70 15.05
C GLN A 177 -14.16 25.10 14.41
N ARG A 178 -13.20 25.36 13.52
CA ARG A 178 -13.08 26.65 12.80
C ARG A 178 -14.22 26.94 11.83
N ILE A 179 -14.86 25.90 11.28
CA ILE A 179 -16.04 26.06 10.41
C ILE A 179 -17.28 26.36 11.26
N SER A 180 -17.43 25.67 12.39
CA SER A 180 -18.54 25.92 13.33
C SER A 180 -18.48 27.32 13.94
N SER A 181 -17.28 27.88 14.20
CA SER A 181 -17.16 29.28 14.63
C SER A 181 -17.49 30.30 13.54
N LYS A 182 -17.71 29.87 12.29
CA LYS A 182 -18.08 30.71 11.13
C LYS A 182 -19.48 30.38 10.61
N GLU A 183 -20.30 29.75 11.47
CA GLU A 183 -21.68 29.41 11.18
C GLU A 183 -22.48 30.68 10.84
N GLY A 184 -23.26 30.62 9.75
CA GLY A 184 -23.94 31.79 9.17
C GLY A 184 -23.23 32.46 7.97
N MET A 185 -21.94 32.22 7.73
CA MET A 185 -21.30 32.67 6.48
C MET A 185 -21.81 31.88 5.28
N VAL A 186 -22.07 32.56 4.15
CA VAL A 186 -22.52 31.94 2.88
C VAL A 186 -21.58 30.82 2.40
N SER A 187 -20.27 30.94 2.67
CA SER A 187 -19.27 29.93 2.27
C SER A 187 -19.20 28.69 3.17
N CYS A 188 -19.85 28.70 4.33
CA CYS A 188 -19.73 27.66 5.35
C CYS A 188 -20.19 26.26 4.86
N PRO A 189 -21.35 26.11 4.18
CA PRO A 189 -21.78 24.82 3.66
C PRO A 189 -20.78 24.20 2.66
N PHE A 190 -20.20 25.02 1.78
CA PHE A 190 -19.18 24.58 0.82
C PHE A 190 -17.90 24.12 1.52
N MET A 191 -17.41 24.88 2.51
CA MET A 191 -16.23 24.52 3.31
C MET A 191 -16.43 23.18 4.04
N MET A 192 -17.62 22.98 4.62
CA MET A 192 -17.98 21.74 5.33
C MET A 192 -18.06 20.54 4.37
N ALA A 193 -18.63 20.72 3.18
CA ALA A 193 -18.68 19.69 2.15
C ALA A 193 -17.27 19.27 1.69
N ASN A 194 -16.38 20.24 1.45
CA ASN A 194 -14.99 19.96 1.07
C ASN A 194 -14.21 19.25 2.19
N LEU A 195 -14.38 19.67 3.45
CA LEU A 195 -13.81 18.98 4.61
C LEU A 195 -14.30 17.53 4.70
N LYS A 196 -15.61 17.31 4.53
CA LYS A 196 -16.20 15.96 4.57
C LYS A 196 -15.63 15.09 3.46
N TYR A 197 -15.50 15.62 2.25
CA TYR A 197 -14.90 14.91 1.12
C TYR A 197 -13.45 14.49 1.41
N GLU A 198 -12.59 15.43 1.83
CA GLU A 198 -11.19 15.12 2.16
C GLU A 198 -11.06 14.19 3.39
N SER A 199 -11.95 14.32 4.38
CA SER A 199 -12.00 13.43 5.55
C SER A 199 -12.37 12.00 5.16
N GLU A 200 -13.37 11.78 4.31
CA GLU A 200 -13.71 10.43 3.83
C GLU A 200 -12.58 9.81 2.99
N ALA A 201 -11.88 10.65 2.24
CA ALA A 201 -10.73 10.26 1.45
C ALA A 201 -9.51 9.89 2.34
N ALA A 202 -9.31 10.62 3.45
CA ALA A 202 -8.30 10.32 4.47
C ALA A 202 -8.65 9.09 5.33
N LYS A 203 -9.93 8.85 5.63
CA LYS A 203 -10.39 7.60 6.25
C LYS A 203 -10.07 6.40 5.36
N THR A 204 -10.24 6.55 4.05
CA THR A 204 -9.91 5.48 3.10
C THR A 204 -8.42 5.16 3.11
N SER A 205 -7.53 6.17 3.15
CA SER A 205 -6.09 5.91 3.29
C SER A 205 -5.73 5.35 4.66
N ALA A 206 -6.43 5.75 5.73
CA ALA A 206 -6.26 5.18 7.07
C ALA A 206 -6.60 3.69 7.10
N ILE A 207 -7.66 3.27 6.42
CA ILE A 207 -8.02 1.85 6.28
C ILE A 207 -6.91 1.11 5.53
N LEU A 208 -6.41 1.65 4.41
CA LEU A 208 -5.31 1.03 3.65
C LEU A 208 -4.06 0.82 4.51
N VAL A 209 -3.64 1.87 5.23
CA VAL A 209 -2.48 1.79 6.12
C VAL A 209 -2.73 0.84 7.28
N GLY A 210 -3.92 0.88 7.89
CA GLY A 210 -4.31 -0.02 8.97
C GLY A 210 -4.28 -1.50 8.55
N THR A 211 -4.80 -1.82 7.36
CA THR A 211 -4.73 -3.19 6.84
C THR A 211 -3.29 -3.61 6.54
N SER A 212 -2.45 -2.71 6.02
CA SER A 212 -1.03 -3.01 5.84
C SER A 212 -0.30 -3.21 7.17
N VAL A 213 -0.58 -2.42 8.20
CA VAL A 213 0.00 -2.65 9.54
C VAL A 213 -0.39 -4.03 10.06
N ILE A 214 -1.65 -4.44 9.94
CA ILE A 214 -2.10 -5.78 10.35
C ILE A 214 -1.34 -6.86 9.60
N CYS A 215 -1.11 -6.69 8.29
CA CYS A 215 -0.38 -7.66 7.49
C CYS A 215 1.12 -7.75 7.82
N PHE A 216 1.74 -6.65 8.21
CA PHE A 216 3.17 -6.55 8.47
C PHE A 216 3.55 -6.83 9.93
N PHE A 217 2.66 -6.53 10.87
CA PHE A 217 2.97 -6.55 12.30
C PHE A 217 3.49 -7.91 12.79
N PRO A 218 2.92 -9.07 12.38
CA PRO A 218 3.45 -10.36 12.81
C PRO A 218 4.90 -10.60 12.38
N ASP A 219 5.27 -10.17 11.18
CA ASP A 219 6.62 -10.32 10.64
C ASP A 219 7.64 -9.53 11.47
N VAL A 220 7.34 -8.25 11.74
CA VAL A 220 8.17 -7.38 12.60
C VAL A 220 8.34 -7.96 14.00
N VAL A 221 7.27 -8.53 14.58
CA VAL A 221 7.34 -9.16 15.90
C VAL A 221 8.23 -10.40 15.88
N TYR A 222 8.14 -11.25 14.86
CA TYR A 222 8.99 -12.44 14.76
C TYR A 222 10.47 -12.10 14.60
N GLU A 223 10.79 -11.09 13.80
CA GLU A 223 12.15 -10.57 13.67
C GLU A 223 12.68 -10.02 15.00
N LEU A 224 11.89 -9.21 15.73
CA LEU A 224 12.30 -8.64 17.03
C LEU A 224 12.56 -9.71 18.10
N LEU A 225 11.77 -10.78 18.11
CA LEU A 225 11.92 -11.86 19.08
C LEU A 225 13.06 -12.82 18.72
N GLY A 226 13.68 -12.69 17.53
CA GLY A 226 14.67 -13.64 17.02
C GLY A 226 14.11 -15.04 16.80
N VAL A 227 12.78 -15.19 16.73
CA VAL A 227 12.11 -16.50 16.61
C VAL A 227 12.01 -16.86 15.14
N ALA A 228 13.08 -17.42 14.60
CA ALA A 228 13.15 -17.91 13.22
C ALA A 228 12.54 -19.31 13.06
N GLU A 229 11.33 -19.55 13.59
CA GLU A 229 10.66 -20.82 13.29
C GLU A 229 10.16 -20.77 11.84
N LYS A 230 10.75 -21.59 10.96
CA LYS A 230 10.45 -21.66 9.52
C LYS A 230 8.93 -21.66 9.22
N THR A 231 8.14 -22.31 10.07
CA THR A 231 6.68 -22.36 9.98
C THR A 231 6.01 -20.99 10.14
N ARG A 232 6.46 -20.16 11.10
CA ARG A 232 5.88 -18.85 11.40
C ARG A 232 6.19 -17.85 10.29
N LEU A 233 7.41 -17.91 9.76
CA LEU A 233 7.85 -17.14 8.60
C LEU A 233 7.00 -17.44 7.35
N GLN A 234 6.60 -18.70 7.13
CA GLN A 234 5.77 -19.07 5.97
C GLN A 234 4.37 -18.43 6.00
N TRP A 235 3.76 -18.39 7.19
CA TRP A 235 2.47 -17.70 7.38
C TRP A 235 2.63 -16.18 7.31
N ALA A 236 3.73 -15.63 7.83
CA ALA A 236 4.04 -14.21 7.73
C ALA A 236 4.12 -13.74 6.26
N TYR A 237 4.87 -14.45 5.41
CA TYR A 237 4.93 -14.13 3.97
C TYR A 237 3.56 -14.18 3.30
N THR A 238 2.74 -15.18 3.62
CA THR A 238 1.38 -15.29 3.07
C THR A 238 0.50 -14.10 3.49
N LEU A 239 0.65 -13.63 4.73
CA LEU A 239 -0.07 -12.46 5.23
C LEU A 239 0.43 -11.16 4.57
N LEU A 240 1.74 -11.02 4.34
CA LEU A 240 2.33 -9.93 3.57
C LEU A 240 1.76 -9.89 2.14
N PHE A 241 1.62 -11.05 1.49
CA PHE A 241 1.02 -11.18 0.17
C PHE A 241 -0.47 -10.84 0.14
N ALA A 242 -1.22 -11.17 1.20
CA ALA A 242 -2.61 -10.78 1.30
C ALA A 242 -2.80 -9.24 1.27
N ASN A 243 -1.82 -8.46 1.73
CA ASN A 243 -1.88 -6.99 1.66
C ASN A 243 -2.07 -6.48 0.21
N ALA A 244 -1.39 -7.11 -0.75
CA ALA A 244 -1.46 -6.75 -2.17
C ALA A 244 -2.85 -6.97 -2.79
N VAL A 245 -3.68 -7.80 -2.16
CA VAL A 245 -5.07 -8.05 -2.52
C VAL A 245 -6.02 -7.10 -1.79
N ILE A 246 -5.74 -6.81 -0.53
CA ILE A 246 -6.61 -5.96 0.31
C ILE A 246 -6.60 -4.52 -0.19
N ASN A 247 -5.45 -4.00 -0.63
CA ASN A 247 -5.31 -2.63 -1.14
C ASN A 247 -6.35 -2.26 -2.22
N PRO A 248 -6.42 -2.96 -3.38
CA PRO A 248 -7.41 -2.65 -4.40
C PRO A 248 -8.85 -2.91 -3.91
N CYS A 249 -9.09 -3.93 -3.06
CA CYS A 249 -10.43 -4.16 -2.48
C CYS A 249 -10.93 -2.93 -1.72
N VAL A 250 -10.11 -2.40 -0.81
CA VAL A 250 -10.44 -1.21 -0.01
C VAL A 250 -10.67 -0.01 -0.91
N PHE A 251 -9.76 0.24 -1.86
CA PHE A 251 -9.88 1.38 -2.76
C PHE A 251 -11.14 1.31 -3.64
N VAL A 252 -11.42 0.16 -4.25
CA VAL A 252 -12.60 -0.03 -5.13
C VAL A 252 -13.88 0.15 -4.33
N CYS A 253 -13.99 -0.43 -3.13
CA CYS A 253 -15.18 -0.30 -2.29
C CYS A 253 -15.43 1.14 -1.83
N ARG A 254 -14.37 1.87 -1.48
CA ARG A 254 -14.47 3.21 -0.88
C ARG A 254 -14.48 4.35 -1.90
N SER A 255 -13.83 4.21 -3.05
CA SER A 255 -13.71 5.27 -4.04
C SER A 255 -14.92 5.34 -4.97
N GLN A 256 -15.84 6.27 -4.70
CA GLN A 256 -16.97 6.52 -5.60
C GLN A 256 -16.51 7.00 -6.99
N GLN A 257 -15.45 7.83 -7.05
CA GLN A 257 -14.89 8.32 -8.30
C GLN A 257 -14.41 7.14 -9.17
N PHE A 258 -13.69 6.19 -8.58
CA PHE A 258 -13.23 5.00 -9.27
C PHE A 258 -14.41 4.12 -9.71
N ARG A 259 -15.37 3.81 -8.84
CA ARG A 259 -16.55 2.98 -9.22
C ARG A 259 -17.40 3.57 -10.33
N ARG A 260 -17.46 4.91 -10.44
CA ARG A 260 -18.13 5.58 -11.57
C ARG A 260 -17.33 5.40 -12.86
N ALA A 261 -16.00 5.60 -12.80
CA ALA A 261 -15.12 5.40 -13.95
C ALA A 261 -15.07 3.94 -14.42
N PHE A 262 -15.05 2.98 -13.50
CA PHE A 262 -15.12 1.55 -13.80
C PHE A 262 -16.40 1.21 -14.57
N ARG A 263 -17.57 1.62 -14.05
CA ARG A 263 -18.87 1.42 -14.75
C ARG A 263 -18.91 2.08 -16.12
N LYS A 264 -18.33 3.27 -16.29
CA LYS A 264 -18.21 3.92 -17.60
C LYS A 264 -17.34 3.10 -18.55
N THR A 265 -16.22 2.58 -18.05
CA THR A 265 -15.29 1.77 -18.84
C THR A 265 -15.93 0.47 -19.30
N CYS A 266 -16.64 -0.24 -18.43
CA CYS A 266 -17.34 -1.49 -18.77
C CYS A 266 -18.52 -1.31 -19.73
N ARG A 267 -19.05 -0.09 -19.89
CA ARG A 267 -20.10 0.20 -20.89
C ARG A 267 -19.54 0.56 -22.27
N CYS A 268 -18.24 0.86 -22.35
CA CYS A 268 -17.56 1.26 -23.58
C CYS A 268 -16.63 0.16 -24.14
N VAL A 269 -16.50 -0.95 -23.42
CA VAL A 269 -15.88 -2.20 -23.87
C VAL A 269 -17.00 -3.14 -24.23
#